data_AF-A0A523WXK5-F1
#
_entry.id   AF-A0A523WXK5-F1
#
_cell.length_a   1.000
_cell.length_b   1.000
_cell.length_c   1.000
_cell.angle_alpha   90.00
_cell.angle_beta   90.00
_cell.angle_gamma   90.00
#
_symmetry.space_group_name_H-M   'P 1'
#
loop_
_entity.id
_entity.type
_entity.pdbx_description
1 polymer ?
#
loop_
_entity_poly.entity_id
_entity_poly.type
_entity_poly.pdbx_seq_one_letter_code
_entity_poly.pdbx_strand_id
1 'polypeptide(L)'
;MDESPSRTPVRIVLEGVGEARGELVRFSAPITVGTLLRRLPLEGRAHPQKGGYSFIIGIRRGVEKAVRSVKAGTIAYWPMGDAMVIYHSDAQAYSPVNTVG
;
A
#
# COMPACT_ATOMS: atom_id res chain seq x y z
N MET A 1 8.64 -20.14 -14.32
CA MET A 1 7.84 -19.32 -13.39
C MET A 1 8.83 -18.45 -12.65
N ASP A 2 8.91 -17.19 -13.05
CA ASP A 2 9.96 -16.27 -12.61
C ASP A 2 9.52 -15.61 -11.30
N GLU A 3 9.63 -16.35 -10.18
CA GLU A 3 9.50 -15.76 -8.84
C GLU A 3 10.75 -14.91 -8.59
N SER A 4 10.75 -13.70 -9.17
CA SER A 4 11.70 -12.67 -8.75
C SER A 4 11.47 -12.41 -7.26
N PRO A 5 12.49 -12.51 -6.37
CA PRO A 5 12.37 -12.29 -4.92
C PRO A 5 11.92 -10.86 -4.53
N SER A 6 11.67 -10.04 -5.54
CA SER A 6 11.22 -8.66 -5.48
C SER A 6 9.71 -8.49 -5.41
N ARG A 7 8.89 -9.49 -5.75
CA ARG A 7 7.43 -9.40 -5.73
C ARG A 7 6.84 -10.43 -4.76
N THR A 8 6.01 -9.97 -3.83
CA THR A 8 5.33 -10.86 -2.88
C THR A 8 3.82 -10.73 -3.06
N PRO A 9 3.12 -11.78 -3.51
CA PRO A 9 1.68 -11.72 -3.68
C PRO A 9 0.99 -11.52 -2.32
N VAL A 10 -0.03 -10.67 -2.31
CA VAL A 10 -0.87 -10.40 -1.14
C VAL A 10 -2.34 -10.46 -1.53
N ARG A 11 -3.16 -10.80 -0.55
CA ARG A 11 -4.61 -10.75 -0.66
C ARG A 11 -5.13 -9.59 0.18
N ILE A 12 -6.01 -8.79 -0.42
CA ILE A 12 -6.71 -7.69 0.23
C ILE A 12 -8.16 -8.13 0.38
N VAL A 13 -8.68 -8.10 1.61
CA VAL A 13 -10.05 -8.51 1.92
C VAL A 13 -10.80 -7.31 2.46
N LEU A 14 -11.98 -7.04 1.89
CA LEU A 14 -12.92 -6.07 2.41
C LEU A 14 -14.14 -6.83 2.93
N GLU A 15 -14.33 -6.80 4.24
CA GLU A 15 -15.35 -7.58 4.94
C GLU A 15 -16.76 -7.29 4.39
N GLY A 16 -17.49 -8.34 4.03
CA GLY A 16 -18.83 -8.24 3.44
C GLY A 16 -18.89 -7.73 1.99
N VAL A 17 -17.76 -7.40 1.36
CA VAL A 17 -17.72 -6.90 -0.02
C VAL A 17 -17.01 -7.87 -0.96
N GLY A 18 -15.81 -8.35 -0.58
CA GLY A 18 -15.07 -9.31 -1.39
C GLY A 18 -13.56 -9.27 -1.20
N GLU A 19 -12.84 -9.86 -2.15
CA GLU A 19 -11.39 -9.99 -2.13
C GLU A 19 -10.75 -9.43 -3.41
N ALA A 20 -9.55 -8.87 -3.29
CA ALA A 20 -8.70 -8.46 -4.39
C ALA A 20 -7.30 -9.06 -4.25
N ARG A 21 -6.62 -9.26 -5.37
CA ARG A 21 -5.22 -9.70 -5.42
C ARG A 21 -4.33 -8.48 -5.65
N GLY A 22 -3.16 -8.49 -5.03
CA GLY A 22 -2.12 -7.49 -5.24
C GLY A 22 -0.74 -8.09 -5.06
N GLU A 23 0.28 -7.28 -5.28
CA GLU A 23 1.67 -7.67 -5.07
C GLU A 23 2.37 -6.55 -4.31
N LEU A 24 3.20 -6.90 -3.34
CA LEU A 24 4.15 -5.97 -2.75
C LEU A 24 5.48 -6.05 -3.49
N VAL A 25 5.95 -4.92 -3.99
CA VAL A 25 7.16 -4.81 -4.82
C VAL A 25 8.32 -4.28 -3.97
N ARG A 26 9.20 -5.15 -3.49
CA ARG A 26 10.34 -4.78 -2.64
C ARG A 26 11.22 -3.68 -3.25
N PHE A 27 11.38 -3.63 -4.57
CA PHE A 27 12.20 -2.60 -5.21
C PHE A 27 11.61 -1.19 -5.09
N SER A 28 10.29 -1.03 -4.97
CA SER A 28 9.64 0.29 -4.93
C SER A 28 9.86 1.00 -3.59
N ALA A 29 9.91 0.26 -2.48
CA ALA A 29 10.25 0.78 -1.15
C ALA A 29 10.80 -0.36 -0.24
N PRO A 30 12.09 -0.75 -0.37
CA PRO A 30 12.64 -1.94 0.29
C PRO A 30 12.42 -2.02 1.80
N ILE A 31 12.57 -0.91 2.51
CA ILE A 31 12.46 -0.85 3.97
C ILE A 31 10.99 -0.90 4.39
N THR A 32 10.15 -0.11 3.71
CA THR A 32 8.70 -0.06 3.96
C THR A 32 8.07 -1.42 3.68
N VAL A 33 8.31 -2.01 2.50
CA VAL A 33 7.80 -3.34 2.12
C VAL A 33 8.30 -4.42 3.07
N GLY A 34 9.59 -4.42 3.42
CA GLY A 34 10.12 -5.38 4.38
C GLY A 34 9.44 -5.30 5.75
N THR A 35 9.03 -4.10 6.17
CA THR A 35 8.28 -3.90 7.42
C THR A 35 6.84 -4.37 7.29
N LEU A 36 6.16 -4.07 6.17
CA LEU A 36 4.80 -4.54 5.89
C LEU A 36 4.73 -6.07 5.94
N LEU A 37 5.65 -6.76 5.24
CA LEU A 37 5.68 -8.23 5.20
C LEU A 37 5.85 -8.88 6.58
N ARG A 38 6.65 -8.29 7.47
CA ARG A 38 6.82 -8.77 8.86
C ARG A 38 5.63 -8.50 9.76
N ARG A 39 4.71 -7.63 9.35
CA ARG A 39 3.55 -7.19 10.13
C ARG A 39 2.25 -7.79 9.63
N LEU A 40 2.27 -8.56 8.54
CA LEU A 40 1.09 -9.27 8.06
C LEU A 40 0.60 -10.29 9.11
N PRO A 41 -0.72 -10.47 9.25
CA PRO A 41 -1.80 -9.74 8.58
C PRO A 41 -1.97 -8.31 9.12
N LEU A 42 -2.33 -7.38 8.23
CA LEU A 42 -2.65 -5.99 8.58
C LEU A 42 -4.17 -5.80 8.52
N GLU A 43 -4.74 -5.28 9.60
CA GLU A 43 -6.18 -5.07 9.74
C GLU A 43 -6.46 -3.64 10.19
N GLY A 44 -7.59 -3.09 9.73
CA GLY A 44 -7.99 -1.73 10.07
C GLY A 44 -9.30 -1.34 9.42
N ARG A 45 -9.83 -0.19 9.83
CA ARG A 45 -11.05 0.39 9.25
C ARG A 45 -10.70 1.16 7.98
N ALA A 46 -11.47 0.92 6.92
CA ALA A 46 -11.32 1.64 5.67
C ALA A 46 -11.86 3.08 5.80
N HIS A 47 -11.06 4.03 5.37
CA HIS A 47 -11.36 5.45 5.29
C HIS A 47 -11.22 5.91 3.85
N PRO A 48 -12.23 6.62 3.28
CA PRO A 48 -12.14 7.17 1.94
C PRO A 48 -10.92 8.08 1.79
N GLN A 49 -10.23 7.94 0.67
CA GLN A 49 -9.12 8.80 0.28
C GLN A 49 -9.30 9.21 -1.19
N LYS A 50 -8.67 10.30 -1.62
CA LYS A 50 -8.77 10.72 -3.02
C LYS A 50 -8.32 9.60 -3.96
N GLY A 51 -9.27 9.01 -4.69
CA GLY A 51 -9.07 7.93 -5.66
C GLY A 51 -8.84 6.53 -5.07
N GLY A 52 -9.08 6.34 -3.77
CA GLY A 52 -8.80 5.08 -3.09
C GLY A 52 -9.40 4.96 -1.70
N TYR A 53 -9.00 3.92 -1.00
CA TYR A 53 -9.31 3.72 0.42
C TYR A 53 -8.04 3.52 1.21
N SER A 54 -8.04 3.98 2.45
CA SER A 54 -6.91 3.87 3.35
C SER A 54 -7.30 3.24 4.67
N PHE A 55 -6.36 2.60 5.36
CA PHE A 55 -6.54 2.12 6.72
C PHE A 55 -5.23 2.26 7.50
N ILE A 56 -5.34 2.63 8.77
CA ILE A 56 -4.17 2.92 9.62
C ILE A 56 -3.48 1.60 9.99
N ILE A 57 -2.15 1.54 9.87
CA ILE A 57 -1.34 0.33 10.14
C ILE A 57 -0.28 0.52 11.23
N GLY A 58 0.09 1.76 11.57
CA GLY A 58 0.88 2.05 12.76
C GLY A 58 2.36 1.61 12.69
N ILE A 59 2.98 1.60 11.50
CA ILE A 59 4.37 1.13 11.31
C ILE A 59 5.41 2.25 11.42
N ARG A 60 4.97 3.51 11.51
CA ARG A 60 5.79 4.72 11.75
C ARG A 60 6.99 4.84 10.81
N ARG A 61 6.79 4.54 9.52
CA ARG A 61 7.83 4.71 8.50
C ARG A 61 7.78 6.11 7.91
N GLY A 62 8.96 6.62 7.55
CA GLY A 62 9.13 7.88 6.83
C GLY A 62 8.98 7.71 5.32
N VAL A 63 9.32 8.76 4.59
CA VAL A 63 9.29 8.82 3.13
C VAL A 63 10.38 7.93 2.52
N GLU A 64 10.03 7.11 1.53
CA GLU A 64 10.93 6.21 0.81
C GLU A 64 10.48 6.11 -0.66
N LYS A 65 11.32 6.59 -1.59
CA LYS A 65 11.03 6.60 -3.05
C LYS A 65 9.63 7.14 -3.39
N ALA A 66 9.19 8.15 -2.63
CA ALA A 66 7.81 8.56 -2.65
C ALA A 66 7.41 9.37 -3.88
N VAL A 67 6.15 9.26 -4.23
CA VAL A 67 5.51 9.98 -5.33
C VAL A 67 4.29 10.73 -4.82
N ARG A 68 3.82 11.71 -5.59
CA ARG A 68 2.52 12.37 -5.33
C ARG A 68 1.44 11.95 -6.33
N SER A 69 1.81 11.59 -7.55
CA SER A 69 0.87 11.10 -8.56
C SER A 69 0.89 9.58 -8.56
N VAL A 70 -0.29 8.97 -8.45
CA VAL A 70 -0.47 7.51 -8.38
C VAL A 70 -1.45 7.06 -9.46
N LYS A 71 -1.27 5.83 -9.93
CA LYS A 71 -2.14 5.20 -10.94
C LYS A 71 -3.13 4.25 -10.30
N ALA A 72 -4.27 4.03 -10.94
CA ALA A 72 -5.21 2.99 -10.54
C ALA A 72 -4.50 1.63 -10.35
N GLY A 73 -4.82 0.92 -9.27
CA GLY A 73 -4.19 -0.34 -8.87
C GLY A 73 -2.97 -0.19 -7.96
N THR A 74 -2.47 1.03 -7.73
CA THR A 74 -1.31 1.26 -6.87
C THR A 74 -1.65 0.98 -5.40
N ILE A 75 -0.76 0.24 -4.73
CA ILE A 75 -0.73 0.09 -3.28
C ILE A 75 0.37 0.99 -2.73
N ALA A 76 0.04 1.87 -1.79
CA ALA A 76 0.98 2.79 -1.20
C ALA A 76 0.91 2.79 0.32
N TYR A 77 2.03 3.13 0.96
CA TYR A 77 2.05 3.54 2.35
C TYR A 77 2.10 5.07 2.41
N TRP A 78 1.21 5.67 3.20
CA TRP A 78 1.13 7.10 3.43
C TRP A 78 1.77 7.46 4.77
N PRO A 79 2.99 8.04 4.79
CA PRO A 79 3.73 8.29 6.02
C PRO A 79 3.03 9.23 6.99
N MET A 80 2.34 10.27 6.49
CA MET A 80 1.66 11.27 7.32
C MET A 80 0.48 10.66 8.09
N GLY A 81 -0.24 9.71 7.48
CA GLY A 81 -1.38 9.04 8.11
C GLY A 81 -1.02 7.72 8.80
N ASP A 82 0.25 7.29 8.72
CA ASP A 82 0.72 5.96 9.12
C ASP A 82 -0.22 4.83 8.63
N ALA A 83 -0.60 4.95 7.36
CA ALA A 83 -1.71 4.20 6.76
C ALA A 83 -1.31 3.54 5.45
N MET A 84 -1.90 2.38 5.16
CA MET A 84 -1.91 1.83 3.81
C MET A 84 -3.02 2.50 2.99
N VAL A 85 -2.78 2.69 1.70
CA VAL A 85 -3.73 3.24 0.74
C VAL A 85 -3.77 2.34 -0.49
N ILE A 86 -4.97 1.91 -0.88
CA ILE A 86 -5.23 1.18 -2.12
C ILE A 86 -5.96 2.13 -3.06
N TYR A 87 -5.31 2.49 -4.17
CA TYR A 87 -5.90 3.37 -5.17
C TYR A 87 -6.64 2.55 -6.23
N HIS A 88 -7.93 2.81 -6.41
CA HIS A 88 -8.74 2.20 -7.47
C HIS A 88 -8.90 3.11 -8.69
N SER A 89 -8.35 4.33 -8.65
CA SER A 89 -8.36 5.31 -9.74
C SER A 89 -7.09 6.16 -9.69
N ASP A 90 -6.74 6.79 -10.81
CA ASP A 90 -5.66 7.76 -10.87
C ASP A 90 -5.91 8.92 -9.91
N ALA A 91 -4.89 9.30 -9.14
CA ALA A 91 -5.05 10.32 -8.12
C ALA A 91 -3.77 11.11 -7.85
N GLN A 92 -3.96 12.30 -7.28
CA GLN A 92 -2.90 13.09 -6.68
C GLN A 92 -3.03 12.97 -5.15
N ALA A 93 -2.06 12.32 -4.51
CA ALA A 93 -2.00 12.19 -3.07
C ALA A 93 -1.83 13.56 -2.39
N TYR A 94 -2.46 13.72 -1.23
CA TYR A 94 -2.40 14.95 -0.43
C TYR A 94 -0.95 15.32 -0.03
N SER A 95 -0.18 14.31 0.38
CA SER A 95 1.27 14.41 0.59
C SER A 95 1.97 13.22 -0.07
N PRO A 96 3.32 13.22 -0.19
CA PRO A 96 4.03 12.10 -0.79
C PRO A 96 3.70 10.76 -0.12
N VAL A 97 3.59 9.71 -0.93
CA VAL A 97 3.33 8.32 -0.50
C VAL A 97 4.42 7.39 -1.04
N ASN A 98 4.79 6.37 -0.27
CA ASN A 98 5.74 5.35 -0.69
C ASN A 98 4.97 4.30 -1.49
N THR A 99 5.28 4.11 -2.77
CA THR A 99 4.68 3.01 -3.54
C THR A 99 5.24 1.69 -3.01
N VAL A 100 4.35 0.76 -2.70
CA VAL A 100 4.72 -0.55 -2.14
C VAL A 100 4.19 -1.71 -2.99
N GLY A 101 3.32 -1.43 -3.97
CA GLY A 101 2.70 -2.41 -4.86
C GLY A 101 1.97 -1.76 -6.02
#